data_AF-A0A924NBI8-F1
#
_entry.id   AF-A0A924NBI8-F1
#
_cell.length_a   1.000
_cell.length_b   1.000
_cell.length_c   1.000
_cell.angle_alpha   90.00
_cell.angle_beta   90.00
_cell.angle_gamma   90.00
#
_symmetry.space_group_name_H-M   'P 1'
#
loop_
_entity.id
_entity.type
_entity.pdbx_description
1 polymer ?
#
loop_
_entity_poly.entity_id
_entity_poly.type
_entity_poly.pdbx_seq_one_letter_code
_entity_poly.pdbx_strand_id
1 'polypeptide(L)'
;MRRGLLMCALALPLLASSLEAQGGLGARAGGMRINRPARPVNPGAELQPDRTQQLQQQIRRSLWRVTKERLGFSDEQMLHLERTSQRYDLQRRALAQQEKAQRVVLRTEMLADTAANQSAIAAALDQIHAAQVRRLELQKEEQTELAAFMTPLQRARFTTLQEQVRRRLQELARTRTDSGAVPMPNARP
;
A
#
# COMPACT_ATOMS: atom_id res chain seq x y z
N MET A 1 -6.20 -18.75 33.19
CA MET A 1 -6.38 -17.47 32.47
C MET A 1 -5.42 -17.42 31.30
N ARG A 2 -5.89 -17.65 30.06
CA ARG A 2 -5.06 -17.68 28.85
C ARG A 2 -5.04 -16.30 28.19
N ARG A 3 -3.90 -15.62 28.26
CA ARG A 3 -3.62 -14.37 27.53
C ARG A 3 -3.37 -14.72 26.06
N GLY A 4 -4.30 -14.35 25.19
CA GLY A 4 -4.12 -14.35 23.75
C GLY A 4 -4.14 -12.91 23.26
N LEU A 5 -2.99 -12.38 22.85
CA LEU A 5 -2.90 -11.14 22.06
C LEU A 5 -1.47 -10.98 21.58
N LEU A 6 -1.25 -11.17 20.28
CA LEU A 6 -0.25 -10.49 19.47
C LEU A 6 -0.34 -11.01 18.04
N MET A 7 -1.05 -10.27 17.20
CA MET A 7 -0.90 -10.31 15.74
C MET A 7 -1.05 -8.87 15.23
N CYS A 8 -0.11 -8.02 15.64
CA CYS A 8 0.21 -6.78 14.94
C CYS A 8 1.21 -7.12 13.85
N ALA A 9 0.75 -7.42 12.64
CA ALA A 9 1.62 -7.47 11.47
C ALA A 9 1.74 -6.05 10.89
N LEU A 10 2.58 -5.25 11.56
CA LEU A 10 3.12 -3.98 11.06
C LEU A 10 3.99 -4.29 9.83
N ALA A 11 3.57 -3.81 8.66
CA ALA A 11 4.44 -3.80 7.48
C ALA A 11 5.20 -2.46 7.43
N LEU A 12 6.36 -2.40 8.11
CA LEU A 12 7.39 -1.41 7.83
C LEU A 12 8.08 -1.75 6.49
N PRO A 13 8.40 -0.77 5.63
CA PRO A 13 9.43 -0.95 4.62
C PRO A 13 10.81 -0.69 5.26
N LEU A 14 11.67 -1.71 5.27
CA LEU A 14 13.11 -1.63 5.56
C LEU A 14 13.82 -1.02 4.33
N LEU A 15 14.66 -0.01 4.55
CA LEU A 15 15.65 0.48 3.58
C LEU A 15 16.96 -0.27 3.83
N ALA A 16 17.48 -0.96 2.81
CA ALA A 16 18.82 -1.55 2.83
C ALA A 16 19.80 -0.57 2.19
N SER A 17 20.71 -0.02 3.00
CA SER A 17 21.85 0.78 2.54
C SER A 17 23.07 -0.14 2.45
N SER A 18 23.49 -0.48 1.23
CA SER A 18 24.72 -1.23 0.97
C SER A 18 25.92 -0.28 0.95
N LEU A 19 26.90 -0.55 1.81
CA LEU A 19 28.22 0.10 1.84
C LEU A 19 29.14 -0.62 0.84
N GLU A 20 29.77 0.14 -0.05
CA GLU A 20 30.75 -0.33 -1.03
C GLU A 20 32.10 -0.71 -0.37
N ALA A 21 32.76 -1.73 -0.90
CA ALA A 21 34.21 -1.89 -0.77
C ALA A 21 34.81 -2.41 -2.09
N GLN A 22 35.89 -1.76 -2.48
CA GLN A 22 36.55 -1.69 -3.78
C GLN A 22 37.44 -2.90 -4.13
N GLY A 23 37.79 -3.00 -5.42
CA GLY A 23 39.11 -3.47 -5.85
C GLY A 23 39.11 -4.39 -7.07
N GLY A 24 39.83 -4.01 -8.14
CA GLY A 24 40.29 -4.94 -9.16
C GLY A 24 40.22 -4.46 -10.61
N LEU A 25 41.31 -3.86 -11.08
CA LEU A 25 41.58 -3.48 -12.47
C LEU A 25 41.74 -4.70 -13.38
N GLY A 26 41.27 -4.61 -14.62
CA GLY A 26 41.53 -5.61 -15.67
C GLY A 26 41.03 -5.15 -17.04
N ALA A 27 41.96 -4.72 -17.89
CA ALA A 27 41.73 -4.27 -19.25
C ALA A 27 41.19 -5.39 -20.17
N ARG A 28 40.35 -5.04 -21.16
CA ARG A 28 40.47 -5.53 -22.54
C ARG A 28 39.58 -4.80 -23.55
N ALA A 29 40.18 -4.66 -24.72
CA ALA A 29 39.71 -4.05 -25.95
C ALA A 29 38.61 -4.85 -26.68
N GLY A 30 38.04 -4.23 -27.72
CA GLY A 30 37.43 -4.95 -28.84
C GLY A 30 36.00 -4.51 -29.14
N GLY A 31 35.81 -3.92 -30.32
CA GLY A 31 34.55 -3.30 -30.72
C GLY A 31 33.46 -4.27 -31.14
N MET A 32 32.23 -3.78 -31.15
CA MET A 32 31.25 -3.99 -32.23
C MET A 32 30.08 -3.04 -31.98
N ARG A 33 30.02 -1.91 -32.71
CA ARG A 33 28.84 -1.05 -32.72
C ARG A 33 27.76 -1.72 -33.58
N ILE A 34 26.88 -2.48 -32.94
CA ILE A 34 25.63 -2.92 -33.56
C ILE A 34 24.63 -1.79 -33.39
N ASN A 35 24.29 -1.15 -34.50
CA ASN A 35 23.30 -0.09 -34.60
C ASN A 35 21.91 -0.70 -34.31
N ARG A 36 21.49 -0.69 -33.05
CA ARG A 36 20.16 -1.14 -32.63
C ARG A 36 19.21 0.07 -32.71
N PRO A 37 18.16 0.05 -33.55
CA PRO A 37 17.20 1.15 -33.57
C PRO A 37 16.58 1.29 -32.17
N ALA A 38 16.64 2.51 -31.65
CA ALA A 38 16.07 2.88 -30.38
C ALA A 38 14.59 2.50 -30.38
N ARG A 39 14.24 1.47 -29.60
CA ARG A 39 12.84 1.16 -29.28
C ARG A 39 12.31 2.38 -28.52
N PRO A 40 11.18 2.99 -28.93
CA PRO A 40 10.62 4.10 -28.18
C PRO A 40 10.32 3.62 -26.76
N VAL A 41 11.10 4.11 -25.80
CA VAL A 41 10.79 4.01 -24.38
C VAL A 41 9.56 4.87 -24.21
N ASN A 42 8.38 4.25 -24.10
CA ASN A 42 7.15 4.94 -23.74
C ASN A 42 7.34 5.53 -22.34
N PRO A 43 7.57 6.85 -22.19
CA PRO A 43 7.66 7.49 -20.89
C PRO A 43 6.22 7.84 -20.52
N GLY A 44 5.44 6.83 -20.13
CA GLY A 44 3.99 7.01 -20.07
C GLY A 44 3.18 5.81 -19.61
N ALA A 45 3.78 4.87 -18.88
CA ALA A 45 2.99 3.99 -18.01
C ALA A 45 2.56 4.77 -16.75
N GLU A 46 2.06 6.00 -16.93
CA GLU A 46 1.19 6.63 -15.98
C GLU A 46 0.03 5.67 -15.77
N LEU A 47 -0.07 5.16 -14.56
CA LEU A 47 -1.15 4.29 -14.13
C LEU A 47 -2.46 5.01 -14.44
N GLN A 48 -3.16 4.61 -15.51
CA GLN A 48 -4.54 5.01 -15.69
C GLN A 48 -5.29 4.58 -14.42
N PRO A 49 -5.78 5.54 -13.60
CA PRO A 49 -6.42 5.24 -12.32
C PRO A 49 -7.56 4.22 -12.50
N ASP A 50 -8.18 4.23 -13.68
CA ASP A 50 -9.26 3.35 -14.09
C ASP A 50 -8.91 1.86 -14.05
N ARG A 51 -7.71 1.43 -14.51
CA ARG A 51 -7.36 -0.01 -14.47
C ARG A 51 -7.22 -0.54 -13.05
N THR A 52 -6.63 0.25 -12.16
CA THR A 52 -6.46 -0.16 -10.76
C THR A 52 -7.81 -0.19 -10.05
N GLN A 53 -8.69 0.78 -10.33
CA GLN A 53 -10.05 0.80 -9.79
C GLN A 53 -10.91 -0.36 -10.31
N GLN A 54 -10.84 -0.69 -11.61
CA GLN A 54 -11.56 -1.81 -12.20
C GLN A 54 -11.12 -3.15 -11.59
N LEU A 55 -9.82 -3.35 -11.40
CA LEU A 55 -9.30 -4.56 -10.74
C LEU A 55 -9.80 -4.67 -9.29
N GLN A 56 -9.81 -3.56 -8.54
CA GLN A 56 -10.36 -3.53 -7.19
C GLN A 56 -11.85 -3.88 -7.15
N GLN A 57 -12.64 -3.40 -8.12
CA GLN A 57 -14.06 -3.74 -8.22
C GLN A 57 -14.28 -5.22 -8.56
N GLN A 58 -13.47 -5.80 -9.45
CA GLN A 58 -13.54 -7.22 -9.78
C GLN A 58 -13.21 -8.11 -8.56
N ILE A 59 -12.14 -7.77 -7.83
CA ILE A 59 -11.76 -8.45 -6.58
C ILE A 59 -12.88 -8.33 -5.55
N ARG A 60 -13.53 -7.16 -5.44
CA ARG A 60 -14.67 -6.95 -4.54
C ARG A 60 -15.84 -7.86 -4.89
N ARG A 61 -16.23 -7.95 -6.17
CA ARG A 61 -17.32 -8.82 -6.63
C ARG A 61 -17.03 -10.30 -6.41
N SER A 62 -15.81 -10.76 -6.64
CA SER A 62 -15.45 -12.15 -6.36
C SER A 62 -15.46 -12.45 -4.87
N LEU A 63 -15.01 -11.49 -4.04
CA LEU A 63 -15.13 -11.57 -2.60
C LEU A 63 -16.58 -11.71 -2.16
N TRP A 64 -17.47 -10.89 -2.71
CA TRP A 64 -18.89 -10.90 -2.34
C TRP A 64 -19.57 -12.24 -2.54
N ARG A 65 -19.23 -12.93 -3.62
CA ARG A 65 -19.74 -14.29 -3.90
C ARG A 65 -19.25 -15.29 -2.85
N VAL A 66 -17.95 -15.27 -2.58
CA VAL A 66 -17.31 -16.15 -1.59
C VAL A 66 -17.81 -15.85 -0.17
N THR A 67 -18.04 -14.58 0.14
CA THR A 67 -18.58 -14.11 1.42
C THR A 67 -19.99 -14.68 1.67
N LYS A 68 -20.89 -14.60 0.69
CA LYS A 68 -22.26 -15.13 0.83
C LYS A 68 -22.24 -16.65 1.07
N GLU A 69 -21.47 -17.39 0.28
CA GLU A 69 -21.39 -18.85 0.34
C GLU A 69 -20.68 -19.38 1.60
N ARG A 70 -19.63 -18.71 2.08
CA ARG A 70 -18.80 -19.20 3.21
C ARG A 70 -19.18 -18.63 4.57
N LEU A 71 -19.83 -17.47 4.61
CA LEU A 71 -20.12 -16.75 5.87
C LEU A 71 -21.57 -16.87 6.31
N GLY A 72 -22.44 -17.46 5.48
CA GLY A 72 -23.85 -17.66 5.80
C GLY A 72 -24.59 -16.35 6.05
N PHE A 73 -24.25 -15.30 5.29
CA PHE A 73 -24.96 -14.03 5.38
C PHE A 73 -26.32 -14.11 4.71
N SER A 74 -27.34 -13.52 5.34
CA SER A 74 -28.62 -13.26 4.69
C SER A 74 -28.47 -12.17 3.62
N ASP A 75 -29.44 -12.08 2.71
CA ASP A 75 -29.46 -11.04 1.68
C ASP A 75 -29.53 -9.64 2.30
N GLU A 76 -30.26 -9.48 3.41
CA GLU A 76 -30.31 -8.24 4.17
C GLU A 76 -28.94 -7.89 4.77
N GLN A 77 -28.26 -8.84 5.43
CA GLN A 77 -26.91 -8.63 5.96
C GLN A 77 -25.92 -8.26 4.86
N MET A 78 -26.07 -8.79 3.65
CA MET A 78 -25.24 -8.45 2.51
C MET A 78 -25.44 -7.00 2.05
N LEU A 79 -26.69 -6.53 1.99
CA LEU A 79 -27.00 -5.12 1.67
C LEU A 79 -26.42 -4.16 2.72
N HIS A 80 -26.54 -4.51 4.01
CA HIS A 80 -25.94 -3.71 5.09
C HIS A 80 -24.42 -3.72 5.01
N LEU A 81 -23.80 -4.88 4.78
CA LEU A 81 -22.36 -4.99 4.63
C LEU A 81 -21.86 -4.16 3.46
N GLU A 82 -22.58 -4.13 2.34
CA GLU A 82 -22.14 -3.40 1.15
C GLU A 82 -22.10 -1.90 1.39
N ARG A 83 -23.20 -1.33 1.91
CA ARG A 83 -23.28 0.09 2.23
C ARG A 83 -22.23 0.48 3.28
N THR A 84 -22.11 -0.30 4.34
CA THR A 84 -21.14 -0.06 5.42
C THR A 84 -19.71 -0.10 4.88
N SER A 85 -19.35 -1.14 4.14
CA SER A 85 -18.01 -1.31 3.58
C SER A 85 -17.64 -0.20 2.58
N GLN A 86 -18.57 0.20 1.71
CA GLN A 86 -18.33 1.28 0.76
C GLN A 86 -18.03 2.61 1.46
N ARG A 87 -18.79 2.95 2.51
CA ARG A 87 -18.59 4.20 3.26
C ARG A 87 -17.22 4.24 3.94
N TYR A 88 -16.84 3.18 4.68
CA TYR A 88 -15.54 3.15 5.34
C TYR A 88 -14.38 3.01 4.36
N ASP A 89 -14.56 2.38 3.20
CA ASP A 89 -13.55 2.37 2.14
C ASP A 89 -13.23 3.77 1.63
N LEU A 90 -14.24 4.62 1.43
CA LEU A 90 -14.03 6.01 1.01
C LEU A 90 -13.24 6.79 2.07
N GLN A 91 -13.60 6.64 3.35
CA GLN A 91 -12.90 7.30 4.45
C GLN A 91 -11.45 6.83 4.58
N ARG A 92 -11.21 5.51 4.51
CA ARG A 92 -9.86 4.94 4.52
C ARG A 92 -9.00 5.45 3.36
N ARG A 93 -9.57 5.58 2.16
CA ARG A 93 -8.87 6.09 0.97
C ARG A 93 -8.49 7.56 1.14
N ALA A 94 -9.43 8.39 1.58
CA ALA A 94 -9.16 9.81 1.84
C ALA A 94 -8.05 9.98 2.89
N LEU A 95 -8.11 9.22 3.99
CA LEU A 95 -7.09 9.23 5.03
C LEU A 95 -5.72 8.77 4.51
N ALA A 96 -5.67 7.72 3.70
CA ALA A 96 -4.42 7.25 3.09
C ALA A 96 -3.82 8.27 2.11
N GLN A 97 -4.65 9.01 1.37
CA GLN A 97 -4.21 10.09 0.49
C GLN A 97 -3.60 11.25 1.29
N GLN A 98 -4.25 11.66 2.38
CA GLN A 98 -3.73 12.69 3.29
C GLN A 98 -2.37 12.29 3.88
N GLU A 99 -2.27 11.07 4.43
CA GLU A 99 -1.00 10.56 4.98
C GLU A 99 0.09 10.51 3.90
N LYS A 100 -0.24 10.06 2.68
CA LYS A 100 0.71 10.03 1.56
C LYS A 100 1.23 11.43 1.24
N ALA A 101 0.36 12.45 1.21
CA ALA A 101 0.76 13.83 0.95
C ALA A 101 1.75 14.33 2.01
N GLN A 102 1.50 14.08 3.29
CA GLN A 102 2.40 14.48 4.38
C GLN A 102 3.75 13.76 4.33
N ARG A 103 3.75 12.48 3.93
CA ARG A 103 5.02 11.73 3.71
C ARG A 103 5.83 12.29 2.55
N VAL A 104 5.19 12.87 1.53
CA VAL A 104 5.89 13.56 0.45
C VAL A 104 6.52 14.85 0.96
N VAL A 105 5.78 15.67 1.71
CA VAL A 105 6.33 16.88 2.37
C VAL A 105 7.56 16.52 3.21
N LEU A 106 7.41 15.54 4.11
CA LEU A 106 8.50 15.08 4.95
C LEU A 106 9.73 14.64 4.14
N ARG A 107 9.53 13.85 3.08
CA ARG A 107 10.63 13.43 2.20
C ARG A 107 11.30 14.63 1.52
N THR A 108 10.53 15.57 1.00
CA THR A 108 11.06 16.77 0.31
C THR A 108 11.92 17.59 1.27
N GLU A 109 11.43 17.87 2.48
CA GLU A 109 12.17 18.64 3.48
C GLU A 109 13.43 17.89 3.94
N MET A 110 13.36 16.57 4.15
CA MET A 110 14.54 15.77 4.50
C MET A 110 15.62 15.77 3.41
N LEU A 111 15.24 15.89 2.13
CA LEU A 111 16.18 15.99 1.01
C LEU A 111 16.78 17.39 0.86
N ALA A 112 16.14 18.41 1.42
CA ALA A 112 16.65 19.79 1.44
C ALA A 112 17.76 20.01 2.49
N ASP A 113 17.99 19.04 3.38
CA ASP A 113 19.06 19.00 4.39
C ASP A 113 19.21 20.33 5.16
N THR A 114 20.29 21.09 4.94
CA THR A 114 20.55 22.37 5.63
C THR A 114 19.53 23.47 5.32
N ALA A 115 18.79 23.39 4.22
CA ALA A 115 17.74 24.33 3.84
C ALA A 115 16.33 23.87 4.28
N ALA A 116 16.22 22.77 5.02
CA ALA A 116 14.94 22.18 5.40
C ALA A 116 14.12 23.08 6.32
N ASN A 117 12.82 23.19 6.03
CA ASN A 117 11.87 23.90 6.87
C ASN A 117 11.45 23.02 8.06
N GLN A 118 12.04 23.29 9.22
CA GLN A 118 11.79 22.56 10.47
C GLN A 118 10.31 22.59 10.90
N SER A 119 9.61 23.70 10.67
CA SER A 119 8.18 23.82 11.00
C SER A 119 7.30 22.93 10.12
N ALA A 120 7.65 22.79 8.83
CA ALA A 120 6.96 21.92 7.91
C ALA A 120 7.20 20.44 8.24
N ILE A 121 8.41 20.07 8.65
CA ILE A 121 8.74 18.72 9.14
C ILE A 121 7.89 18.39 10.37
N ALA A 122 7.87 19.26 11.38
CA ALA A 122 7.09 19.05 12.60
C ALA A 122 5.60 18.86 12.29
N ALA A 123 5.02 19.75 11.49
CA ALA A 123 3.62 19.65 11.08
C ALA A 123 3.33 18.35 10.31
N ALA A 124 4.21 17.94 9.38
CA ALA A 124 4.03 16.69 8.64
C ALA A 124 4.06 15.46 9.55
N LEU A 125 4.96 15.42 10.54
CA LEU A 125 5.03 14.34 11.53
C LEU A 125 3.76 14.25 12.38
N ASP A 126 3.28 15.39 12.89
CA ASP A 126 2.04 15.46 13.68
C ASP A 126 0.83 14.97 12.87
N GLN A 127 0.72 15.39 11.61
CA GLN A 127 -0.36 14.96 10.72
C GLN A 127 -0.28 13.47 10.37
N ILE A 128 0.93 12.91 10.22
CA ILE A 128 1.12 11.47 10.04
C ILE A 128 0.65 10.70 11.28
N HIS A 129 0.98 11.17 12.49
CA HIS A 129 0.51 10.56 13.73
C HIS A 129 -1.00 10.66 13.90
N ALA A 130 -1.58 11.84 13.66
CA ALA A 130 -3.03 12.05 13.68
C ALA A 130 -3.75 11.09 12.71
N ALA A 131 -3.19 10.88 11.51
CA ALA A 131 -3.74 9.93 10.55
C ALA A 131 -3.69 8.48 11.04
N GLN A 132 -2.66 8.10 11.81
CA GLN A 132 -2.58 6.77 12.41
C GLN A 132 -3.63 6.56 13.50
N VAL A 133 -3.84 7.55 14.37
CA VAL A 133 -4.91 7.52 15.38
C VAL A 133 -6.27 7.41 14.71
N ARG A 134 -6.56 8.27 13.72
CA ARG A 134 -7.84 8.25 13.00
C ARG A 134 -8.09 6.90 12.30
N ARG A 135 -7.05 6.23 11.82
CA ARG A 135 -7.17 4.88 11.23
C ARG A 135 -7.70 3.85 12.23
N LEU A 136 -7.21 3.90 13.48
CA LEU A 136 -7.66 3.00 14.53
C LEU A 136 -9.10 3.31 14.95
N GLU A 137 -9.46 4.58 15.02
CA GLU A 137 -10.83 5.02 15.28
C GLU A 137 -11.79 4.51 14.20
N LEU A 138 -11.45 4.71 12.91
CA LEU A 138 -12.24 4.20 11.78
C LEU A 138 -12.44 2.69 11.86
N GLN A 139 -11.40 1.95 12.24
CA GLN A 139 -11.49 0.50 12.41
C GLN A 139 -12.43 0.13 13.57
N LYS A 140 -12.36 0.85 14.70
CA LYS A 140 -13.26 0.65 15.84
C LYS A 140 -14.71 0.97 15.47
N GLU A 141 -14.94 2.09 14.80
CA GLU A 141 -16.25 2.54 14.31
C GLU A 141 -16.87 1.47 13.39
N GLU A 142 -16.12 1.00 12.38
CA GLU A 142 -16.57 -0.06 11.47
C GLU A 142 -16.90 -1.35 12.21
N GLN A 143 -16.05 -1.81 13.12
CA GLN A 143 -16.32 -3.05 13.88
C GLN A 143 -17.56 -2.93 14.77
N THR A 144 -17.82 -1.73 15.32
CA THR A 144 -19.01 -1.45 16.14
C THR A 144 -20.27 -1.52 15.27
N GLU A 145 -20.23 -0.94 14.07
CA GLU A 145 -21.36 -0.95 13.15
C GLU A 145 -21.63 -2.33 12.56
N LEU A 146 -20.59 -3.08 12.19
CA LEU A 146 -20.72 -4.47 11.76
C LEU A 146 -21.35 -5.34 12.85
N ALA A 147 -21.08 -5.06 14.13
CA ALA A 147 -21.67 -5.80 15.24
C ALA A 147 -23.18 -5.59 15.39
N ALA A 148 -23.76 -4.53 14.81
CA ALA A 148 -25.19 -4.29 14.84
C ALA A 148 -26.00 -5.33 14.04
N PHE A 149 -25.39 -5.98 13.05
CA PHE A 149 -26.08 -6.93 12.16
C PHE A 149 -25.31 -8.24 11.89
N MET A 150 -24.09 -8.38 12.39
CA MET A 150 -23.28 -9.60 12.26
C MET A 150 -22.97 -10.26 13.60
N THR A 151 -22.97 -11.59 13.61
CA THR A 151 -22.45 -12.36 14.74
C THR A 151 -20.94 -12.16 14.91
N PRO A 152 -20.37 -12.36 16.12
CA PRO A 152 -18.93 -12.27 16.33
C PRO A 152 -18.10 -13.19 15.41
N LEU A 153 -18.60 -14.39 15.14
CA LEU A 153 -17.94 -15.34 14.23
C LEU A 153 -17.93 -14.83 12.78
N GLN A 154 -19.06 -14.30 12.31
CA GLN A 154 -19.15 -13.71 10.98
C GLN A 154 -18.18 -12.53 10.82
N ARG A 155 -18.09 -11.64 11.82
CA ARG A 155 -17.11 -10.54 11.80
C ARG A 155 -15.68 -11.03 11.74
N ALA A 156 -15.31 -12.01 12.58
CA ALA A 156 -13.95 -12.56 12.60
C ALA A 156 -13.54 -13.17 11.25
N ARG A 157 -14.46 -13.92 10.63
CA ARG A 157 -14.23 -14.48 9.29
C ARG A 157 -14.13 -13.40 8.22
N PHE A 158 -14.99 -12.38 8.27
CA PHE A 158 -14.93 -11.24 7.35
C PHE A 158 -13.62 -10.45 7.48
N THR A 159 -13.17 -10.15 8.70
CA THR A 159 -11.87 -9.49 8.95
C THR A 159 -10.71 -10.30 8.39
N THR A 160 -10.72 -11.62 8.56
CA THR A 160 -9.69 -12.51 8.00
C THR A 160 -9.67 -12.45 6.47
N LEU A 161 -10.85 -12.43 5.84
CA LEU A 161 -10.98 -12.32 4.39
C LEU A 161 -10.46 -10.97 3.87
N GLN A 162 -10.78 -9.87 4.54
CA GLN A 162 -10.26 -8.55 4.20
C GLN A 162 -8.73 -8.50 4.28
N GLU A 163 -8.14 -9.10 5.31
CA GLU A 163 -6.68 -9.16 5.48
C GLU A 163 -6.00 -9.97 4.37
N GLN A 164 -6.58 -11.11 3.97
CA GLN A 164 -6.08 -11.90 2.84
C GLN A 164 -6.08 -11.10 1.53
N VAL A 165 -7.14 -10.34 1.26
CA VAL A 165 -7.22 -9.46 0.09
C VAL A 165 -6.15 -8.38 0.16
N ARG A 166 -6.01 -7.74 1.32
CA ARG A 166 -5.03 -6.68 1.53
C ARG A 166 -3.62 -7.19 1.24
N ARG A 167 -3.24 -8.37 1.76
CA ARG A 167 -1.93 -8.99 1.51
C ARG A 167 -1.70 -9.24 0.03
N ARG A 168 -2.67 -9.84 -0.66
CA ARG A 168 -2.60 -10.07 -2.12
C ARG A 168 -2.44 -8.78 -2.91
N LEU A 169 -3.16 -7.72 -2.55
CA LEU A 169 -3.02 -6.41 -3.19
C LEU A 169 -1.64 -5.80 -2.95
N GLN A 170 -1.07 -5.97 -1.75
CA GLN A 170 0.29 -5.50 -1.44
C GLN A 170 1.35 -6.26 -2.23
N GLU A 171 1.21 -7.58 -2.36
CA GLU A 171 2.09 -8.42 -3.19
C GLU A 171 2.09 -7.93 -4.64
N LEU A 172 0.90 -7.75 -5.22
CA LEU A 172 0.75 -7.22 -6.58
C LEU A 172 1.35 -5.82 -6.75
N ALA A 173 1.25 -4.96 -5.73
CA ALA A 173 1.83 -3.63 -5.75
C ALA A 173 3.37 -3.69 -5.72
N ARG A 174 3.97 -4.58 -4.91
CA ARG A 174 5.43 -4.77 -4.80
C ARG A 174 6.04 -5.27 -6.11
N THR A 175 5.47 -6.31 -6.73
CA THR A 175 5.97 -6.86 -8.01
C THR A 175 6.06 -5.82 -9.11
N ARG A 176 5.20 -4.79 -9.08
CA ARG A 176 5.22 -3.69 -10.05
C ARG A 176 6.35 -2.69 -9.77
N THR A 177 6.66 -2.40 -8.51
CA THR A 177 7.76 -1.51 -8.15
C THR A 177 9.11 -2.14 -8.52
N ASP A 178 9.27 -3.45 -8.31
CA ASP A 178 10.50 -4.17 -8.64
C ASP A 178 10.72 -4.30 -10.16
N SER A 179 9.64 -4.49 -10.94
CA SER A 179 9.71 -4.53 -12.42
C SER A 179 9.99 -3.18 -13.09
N GLY A 180 9.89 -2.07 -12.35
CA GLY A 180 10.14 -0.70 -12.83
C GLY A 180 11.46 -0.09 -12.34
N ALA A 181 12.17 -0.76 -11.43
CA ALA A 181 13.50 -0.35 -11.01
C ALA A 181 14.50 -0.67 -12.13
N VAL A 182 14.74 0.27 -13.04
CA VAL A 182 15.92 0.25 -13.91
C VAL A 182 17.14 0.20 -12.98
N PRO A 183 18.00 -0.83 -13.05
CA PRO A 183 19.24 -0.83 -12.28
C PRO A 183 20.02 0.42 -12.69
N MET A 184 20.20 1.34 -11.74
CA MET A 184 21.04 2.51 -11.97
C MET A 184 22.41 1.99 -12.44
N PRO A 185 22.90 2.35 -13.63
CA PRO A 185 24.28 2.08 -13.97
C PRO A 185 25.12 2.82 -12.93
N ASN A 186 25.90 2.07 -12.15
CA ASN A 186 26.83 2.63 -11.17
C ASN A 186 27.68 3.70 -11.86
N ALA A 187 27.39 4.98 -11.60
CA ALA A 187 28.27 6.07 -11.93
C ALA A 187 29.43 5.98 -10.94
N ARG A 188 30.53 5.36 -11.38
CA ARG A 188 31.82 5.47 -10.70
C ARG A 188 32.54 6.72 -11.24
N PRO A 189 33.31 7.42 -10.39
CA PRO A 189 33.99 8.68 -10.72
C PRO A 189 35.00 8.54 -11.87
#